data_AF-A0A2A9NF42-F1
#
_entry.id   AF-A0A2A9NF42-F1
#
_cell.length_a   1.000
_cell.length_b   1.000
_cell.length_c   1.000
_cell.angle_alpha   90.00
_cell.angle_beta   90.00
_cell.angle_gamma   90.00
#
_symmetry.space_group_name_H-M   'P 1'
#
loop_
_entity.id
_entity.type
_entity.pdbx_description
1 polymer ?
#
loop_
_entity_poly.entity_id
_entity_poly.type
_entity_poly.pdbx_seq_one_letter_code
_entity_poly.pdbx_strand_id
1 'polypeptide(L)'
;VYDHILLVPAGTVTTYKDVSLAVGGSPRSVGNALRNNPFSPYVPCHRVVASDLCLGGFFGEWGKTHRTGTKCEQKMKILTDEGVEFTKGGKVAHPETVLWKA
;
A
#
# COMPACT_ATOMS: atom_id res chain seq x y z
N VAL A 1 -1.22 3.03 13.58
CA VAL A 1 -1.00 2.78 12.12
C VAL A 1 0.01 1.68 11.91
N TYR A 2 1.26 1.82 12.38
CA TYR A 2 2.33 0.85 12.11
C TYR A 2 2.02 -0.56 12.64
N ASP A 3 1.57 -0.69 13.89
CA ASP A 3 1.22 -1.99 14.48
C ASP A 3 0.11 -2.71 13.70
N HIS A 4 -0.85 -1.95 13.20
CA HIS A 4 -1.94 -2.50 12.39
C HIS A 4 -1.45 -3.03 11.04
N ILE A 5 -0.46 -2.39 10.45
CA ILE A 5 0.12 -2.80 9.16
C ILE A 5 0.98 -4.06 9.31
N LEU A 6 1.56 -4.29 10.49
CA LEU A 6 2.26 -5.55 10.80
C LEU A 6 1.31 -6.77 10.78
N LEU A 7 0.00 -6.55 10.94
CA LEU A 7 -1.01 -7.61 10.88
C LEU A 7 -1.34 -8.04 9.45
N VAL A 8 -1.00 -7.23 8.43
CA VAL A 8 -1.31 -7.50 7.02
C VAL A 8 -0.36 -8.60 6.51
N PRO A 9 -0.85 -9.80 6.16
CA PRO A 9 0.01 -10.90 5.70
C PRO A 9 0.72 -10.61 4.37
N ALA A 10 1.86 -11.28 4.14
CA ALA A 10 2.51 -11.26 2.83
C ALA A 10 1.57 -11.83 1.75
N GLY A 11 1.61 -11.26 0.55
CA GLY A 11 0.73 -11.64 -0.56
C GLY A 11 -0.68 -11.06 -0.47
N THR A 12 -0.94 -10.23 0.55
CA THR A 12 -2.21 -9.51 0.70
C THR A 12 -1.97 -8.00 0.78
N VAL A 13 -3.00 -7.24 0.46
CA VAL A 13 -2.99 -5.78 0.51
C VAL A 13 -4.19 -5.27 1.30
N THR A 14 -4.04 -4.11 1.91
CA THR A 14 -5.13 -3.38 2.55
C THR A 14 -5.22 -1.98 1.97
N THR A 15 -6.30 -1.25 2.23
CA THR A 15 -6.45 0.12 1.72
C THR A 15 -6.19 1.16 2.81
N TYR A 16 -5.76 2.37 2.40
CA TYR A 16 -5.68 3.51 3.34
C TYR A 16 -7.01 3.76 4.07
N LYS A 17 -8.14 3.48 3.41
CA LYS A 17 -9.47 3.57 4.01
C LYS A 17 -9.65 2.53 5.12
N ASP A 18 -9.38 1.27 4.84
CA ASP A 18 -9.57 0.19 5.82
C ASP A 18 -8.68 0.39 7.04
N VAL A 19 -7.41 0.76 6.82
CA VAL A 19 -6.50 1.10 7.92
C VAL A 19 -7.03 2.28 8.74
N SER A 20 -7.54 3.34 8.09
CA SER A 20 -8.10 4.49 8.81
C SER A 20 -9.36 4.15 9.60
N LEU A 21 -10.17 3.19 9.13
CA LEU A 21 -11.34 2.70 9.84
C LEU A 21 -10.94 1.91 11.08
N ALA A 22 -9.89 1.08 10.99
CA ALA A 22 -9.43 0.25 12.09
C ALA A 22 -8.67 1.03 13.18
N VAL A 23 -7.82 1.99 12.80
CA VAL A 23 -6.95 2.72 13.75
C VAL A 23 -7.45 4.13 14.07
N GLY A 24 -8.51 4.58 13.41
CA GLY A 24 -9.01 5.95 13.48
C GLY A 24 -8.25 6.95 12.59
N GLY A 25 -8.84 8.13 12.42
CA GLY A 25 -8.31 9.21 11.59
C GLY A 25 -8.82 9.18 10.15
N SER A 26 -8.03 9.68 9.22
CA SER A 26 -8.38 9.77 7.79
C SER A 26 -7.41 8.95 6.91
N PRO A 27 -7.83 8.53 5.71
CA PRO A 27 -6.93 7.87 4.75
C PRO A 27 -5.67 8.72 4.44
N ARG A 28 -5.82 10.06 4.40
CA ARG A 28 -4.70 10.99 4.19
C ARG A 28 -3.73 11.00 5.37
N SER A 29 -4.21 10.97 6.62
CA SER A 29 -3.34 10.92 7.79
C SER A 29 -2.59 9.59 7.88
N VAL A 30 -3.22 8.47 7.49
CA VAL A 30 -2.55 7.17 7.35
C VAL A 30 -1.45 7.25 6.29
N GLY A 31 -1.74 7.83 5.11
CA GLY A 31 -0.74 8.05 4.06
C GLY A 31 0.44 8.90 4.53
N ASN A 32 0.20 9.96 5.29
CA ASN A 32 1.26 10.79 5.88
C ASN A 32 2.10 10.03 6.91
N ALA A 33 1.49 9.22 7.77
CA ALA A 33 2.21 8.37 8.70
C ALA A 33 3.12 7.37 7.95
N LEU A 34 2.60 6.74 6.89
CA LEU A 34 3.37 5.79 6.10
C LEU A 34 4.49 6.42 5.28
N ARG A 35 4.29 7.65 4.79
CA ARG A 35 5.33 8.42 4.10
C ARG A 35 6.51 8.72 5.01
N ASN A 36 6.25 8.98 6.28
CA ASN A 36 7.25 9.34 7.29
C ASN A 36 7.63 8.15 8.19
N ASN A 37 7.38 6.92 7.74
CA ASN A 37 7.61 5.72 8.54
C ASN A 37 9.11 5.53 8.86
N PRO A 38 9.54 5.70 10.12
CA PRO A 38 10.94 5.53 10.51
C PRO A 38 11.36 4.06 10.61
N PHE A 39 10.39 3.13 10.59
CA PHE A 39 10.60 1.69 10.73
C PHE A 39 10.62 0.95 9.39
N SER A 40 10.76 1.67 8.27
CA SER A 40 10.93 1.04 6.97
C SER A 40 12.33 0.38 6.88
N PRO A 41 12.47 -0.86 6.37
CA PRO A 41 11.47 -1.69 5.69
C PRO A 41 10.72 -2.69 6.58
N TYR A 42 10.96 -2.72 7.89
CA TYR A 42 10.37 -3.72 8.80
C TYR A 42 8.84 -3.65 8.87
N VAL A 43 8.28 -2.45 8.89
CA VAL A 43 6.83 -2.25 8.75
C VAL A 43 6.46 -2.27 7.26
N PRO A 44 5.62 -3.20 6.79
CA PRO A 44 5.34 -3.43 5.37
C PRO A 44 4.39 -2.38 4.78
N CYS A 45 4.84 -1.13 4.74
CA CYS A 45 4.04 0.01 4.24
C CYS A 45 3.68 -0.11 2.75
N HIS A 46 4.38 -0.95 1.98
CA HIS A 46 4.05 -1.27 0.60
C HIS A 46 2.71 -2.00 0.45
N ARG A 47 2.24 -2.73 1.47
CA ARG A 47 0.97 -3.46 1.44
C ARG A 47 -0.28 -2.58 1.54
N VAL A 48 -0.12 -1.27 1.73
CA VAL A 48 -1.24 -0.32 1.79
C VAL A 48 -1.43 0.36 0.44
N VAL A 49 -2.58 0.16 -0.20
CA VAL A 49 -2.94 0.67 -1.53
C VAL A 49 -4.09 1.68 -1.48
N ALA A 50 -4.42 2.30 -2.61
CA ALA A 50 -5.56 3.21 -2.71
C ALA A 50 -6.90 2.46 -2.58
N SER A 51 -7.93 3.16 -2.13
CA SER A 51 -9.27 2.57 -1.91
C SER A 51 -9.95 2.08 -3.18
N ASP A 52 -9.52 2.56 -4.35
CA ASP A 52 -9.96 2.11 -5.67
C ASP A 52 -9.08 0.97 -6.24
N LEU A 53 -8.25 0.38 -5.39
CA LEU A 53 -7.31 -0.70 -5.65
C LEU A 53 -6.17 -0.32 -6.62
N CYS A 54 -6.00 0.96 -6.94
CA CYS A 54 -4.76 1.41 -7.57
C CYS A 54 -3.60 1.23 -6.59
N LEU A 55 -2.40 0.95 -7.12
CA LEU A 55 -1.16 0.84 -6.35
C LEU A 55 -0.97 2.00 -5.34
N GLY A 56 -1.41 3.20 -5.71
CA GLY A 56 -1.32 4.41 -4.88
C GLY A 56 0.13 4.89 -4.75
N GLY A 57 0.38 5.72 -3.73
CA GLY A 57 1.68 6.32 -3.51
C GLY A 57 2.68 5.43 -2.76
N PHE A 58 3.96 5.75 -2.91
CA PHE A 58 5.06 5.14 -2.15
C PHE A 58 6.17 6.15 -1.87
N PHE A 59 6.66 6.22 -0.62
CA PHE A 59 7.68 7.18 -0.18
C PHE A 59 7.44 8.64 -0.61
N GLY A 60 6.17 9.06 -0.74
CA GLY A 60 5.80 10.41 -1.16
C GLY A 60 5.78 10.65 -2.67
N GLU A 61 5.98 9.62 -3.49
CA GLU A 61 5.70 9.67 -4.93
C GLU A 61 4.31 9.08 -5.21
N TRP A 62 3.59 9.69 -6.16
CA TRP A 62 2.28 9.21 -6.61
C TRP A 62 2.24 9.15 -8.14
N GLY A 63 1.92 7.98 -8.68
CA GLY A 63 1.86 7.77 -10.14
C GLY A 63 3.24 7.74 -10.80
N LYS A 64 3.23 7.60 -12.15
CA LYS A 64 4.44 7.49 -12.97
C LYS A 64 5.14 8.83 -13.25
N THR A 65 4.51 9.95 -12.90
CA THR A 65 4.94 11.31 -13.31
C THR A 65 5.63 12.11 -12.20
N HIS A 66 5.78 11.55 -10.99
CA HIS A 66 6.34 12.29 -9.86
C HIS A 66 7.83 12.02 -9.66
N ARG A 67 8.66 13.07 -9.71
CA ARG A 67 10.11 13.22 -9.42
C ARG A 67 11.09 12.14 -9.90
N THR A 68 10.86 10.85 -9.64
CA THR A 68 11.64 9.74 -10.20
C THR A 68 10.80 8.63 -10.82
N GLY A 69 9.51 8.47 -10.45
CA GLY A 69 8.64 7.37 -10.91
C GLY A 69 9.02 5.98 -10.39
N THR A 70 10.26 5.82 -9.92
CA THR A 70 10.87 4.56 -9.50
C THR A 70 10.28 4.00 -8.21
N LYS A 71 9.73 4.83 -7.31
CA LYS A 71 9.20 4.34 -6.03
C LYS A 71 7.91 3.55 -6.22
N CYS A 72 7.03 3.99 -7.11
CA CYS A 72 5.85 3.23 -7.48
C CYS A 72 6.24 1.88 -8.10
N GLU A 73 7.26 1.85 -8.96
CA GLU A 73 7.76 0.60 -9.56
C GLU A 73 8.37 -0.34 -8.52
N GLN A 74 9.14 0.20 -7.57
CA GLN A 74 9.67 -0.57 -6.43
C GLN A 74 8.55 -1.19 -5.59
N LYS A 75 7.51 -0.41 -5.25
CA LYS A 75 6.34 -0.91 -4.51
C LYS A 75 5.66 -2.04 -5.27
N MET A 76 5.41 -1.85 -6.57
CA MET A 76 4.80 -2.86 -7.42
C MET A 76 5.64 -4.13 -7.46
N LYS A 77 6.95 -4.01 -7.66
CA LYS A 77 7.88 -5.14 -7.68
C LYS A 77 7.83 -5.93 -6.37
N ILE A 78 7.91 -5.27 -5.21
CA ILE A 78 7.85 -5.95 -3.91
C ILE A 78 6.52 -6.69 -3.75
N LEU A 79 5.41 -6.09 -4.15
CA LEU A 79 4.09 -6.72 -4.07
C LEU A 79 3.97 -7.90 -5.04
N THR A 80 4.52 -7.80 -6.25
CA THR A 80 4.57 -8.92 -7.20
C THR A 80 5.47 -10.05 -6.69
N ASP A 81 6.61 -9.74 -6.07
CA ASP A 81 7.49 -10.73 -5.44
C ASP A 81 6.78 -11.43 -4.25
N GLU A 82 5.79 -10.78 -3.62
CA GLU A 82 4.91 -11.37 -2.61
C GLU A 82 3.71 -12.16 -3.18
N GLY A 83 3.51 -12.15 -4.51
CA GLY A 83 2.40 -12.85 -5.18
C GLY A 83 1.18 -11.99 -5.49
N VAL A 84 1.25 -10.66 -5.35
CA VAL A 84 0.16 -9.75 -5.70
C VAL A 84 0.28 -9.33 -7.17
N GLU A 85 -0.76 -9.66 -7.94
CA GLU A 85 -0.83 -9.32 -9.36
C GLU A 85 -1.50 -7.97 -9.60
N PHE A 86 -1.04 -7.27 -10.64
CA PHE A 86 -1.58 -5.99 -11.08
C PHE A 86 -2.03 -6.03 -12.53
N THR A 87 -3.18 -5.41 -12.80
CA THR A 87 -3.68 -5.13 -14.14
C THR A 87 -2.75 -4.17 -14.89
N LYS A 88 -2.88 -4.11 -16.23
CA LYS A 88 -2.17 -3.11 -17.07
C LYS A 88 -2.42 -1.66 -16.64
N GLY A 89 -3.53 -1.39 -15.96
CA GLY A 89 -3.88 -0.08 -15.41
C GLY A 89 -3.26 0.24 -14.05
N GLY A 90 -2.44 -0.65 -13.47
CA GLY A 90 -1.82 -0.46 -12.16
C GLY A 90 -2.76 -0.68 -10.97
N LYS A 91 -3.88 -1.37 -11.19
CA LYS A 91 -4.80 -1.83 -10.13
C LYS A 91 -4.53 -3.28 -9.77
N VAL A 92 -4.77 -3.66 -8.52
CA VAL A 92 -4.74 -5.06 -8.07
C VAL A 92 -5.70 -5.91 -8.91
N ALA A 93 -5.23 -7.04 -9.44
CA ALA A 93 -5.98 -7.86 -10.41
C ALA A 93 -7.07 -8.74 -9.77
N HIS A 94 -6.79 -9.32 -8.61
CA HIS A 94 -7.66 -10.30 -7.93
C HIS A 94 -8.03 -9.88 -6.50
N PRO A 95 -8.64 -8.69 -6.31
CA PRO A 95 -8.88 -8.14 -4.97
C PRO A 95 -9.73 -9.04 -4.08
N GLU A 96 -10.59 -9.89 -4.63
CA GLU A 96 -11.38 -10.87 -3.90
C GLU A 96 -10.54 -11.92 -3.15
N THR A 97 -9.31 -12.16 -3.60
CA THR A 97 -8.39 -13.14 -2.98
C THR A 97 -7.29 -12.51 -2.15
N VAL A 98 -6.88 -11.27 -2.47
CA VAL A 98 -5.72 -10.62 -1.84
C VAL A 98 -6.09 -9.43 -0.96
N LEU A 99 -7.34 -8.96 -0.94
CA LEU A 99 -7.75 -7.84 -0.09
C LEU A 99 -7.90 -8.32 1.36
N TRP A 100 -7.01 -7.85 2.22
CA TRP A 100 -7.07 -8.06 3.65
C TRP A 100 -7.95 -7.00 4.32
N LYS A 101 -8.90 -7.49 5.12
CA LYS A 101 -9.76 -6.69 5.98
C LYS A 101 -9.56 -7.14 7.43
N ALA A 102 -9.21 -6.20 8.28
CA ALA A 102 -9.07 -6.41 9.73
C ALA A 102 -10.42 -6.41 10.43
#